data_AF-K1UI23-F1
#
_entry.id   AF-K1UI23-F1
#
_cell.length_a   1.000
_cell.length_b   1.000
_cell.length_c   1.000
_cell.angle_alpha   90.00
_cell.angle_beta   90.00
_cell.angle_gamma   90.00
#
_symmetry.space_group_name_H-M   'P 1'
#
loop_
_entity.id
_entity.type
_entity.pdbx_description
1 polymer ?
#
loop_
_entity_poly.entity_id
_entity_poly.type
_entity_poly.pdbx_seq_one_letter_code
_entity_poly.pdbx_strand_id
1 'polypeptide(L)'
;YVTGGIVSVKDSSWLLSWTLNRQQQFRDQPKDQLCVWVYSLFSDKPGDYVKKPMRECTGEEICQEWLYHIGVPVDQIEDLAANSANTVPCMMPYIDAFFMPRAAGDRPDVVPEGAVNFAFIGQFAETKRDTIFTTEYSIRTGMEAVYTLLNVDRGVPEVWGSVYDIRDLLDATVKLRDGKKVTDMEMNVVQKLALKEALKKLEGTEIEKLLKEYNVI
;
A
#
# COMPACT_ATOMS: atom_id res chain seq x y z
N TYR A 1 -6.78 -18.29 3.11
CA TYR A 1 -5.63 -17.39 2.85
C TYR A 1 -4.53 -17.79 3.82
N VAL A 2 -3.25 -17.67 3.42
CA VAL A 2 -2.14 -18.00 4.33
C VAL A 2 -1.89 -16.83 5.28
N THR A 3 -1.26 -15.74 4.82
CA THR A 3 -1.15 -14.51 5.64
C THR A 3 -2.19 -13.45 5.29
N GLY A 4 -2.79 -13.50 4.08
CA GLY A 4 -3.81 -12.52 3.66
C GLY A 4 -3.29 -11.11 3.36
N GLY A 5 -1.98 -10.96 3.20
CA GLY A 5 -1.28 -9.68 3.10
C GLY A 5 0.09 -9.79 3.76
N ILE A 6 0.77 -8.66 3.92
CA ILE A 6 2.03 -8.63 4.66
C ILE A 6 1.78 -8.75 6.16
N VAL A 7 2.69 -9.46 6.85
CA VAL A 7 2.84 -9.43 8.30
C VAL A 7 4.09 -8.61 8.58
N SER A 8 3.98 -7.59 9.43
CA SER A 8 5.06 -6.65 9.73
C SER A 8 5.47 -6.74 11.19
N VAL A 9 6.77 -6.83 11.44
CA VAL A 9 7.35 -6.88 12.79
C VAL A 9 7.77 -5.48 13.18
N LYS A 10 6.93 -4.83 13.98
CA LYS A 10 7.04 -3.40 14.31
C LYS A 10 8.30 -3.05 15.11
N ASP A 11 8.83 -4.01 15.84
CA ASP A 11 10.01 -3.91 16.70
C ASP A 11 11.29 -4.46 16.06
N SER A 12 11.23 -4.90 14.79
CA SER A 12 12.43 -5.32 14.07
C SER A 12 13.26 -4.12 13.60
N SER A 13 14.59 -4.21 13.75
CA SER A 13 15.53 -3.17 13.34
C SER A 13 15.51 -2.90 11.84
N TRP A 14 15.12 -3.90 11.03
CA TRP A 14 14.94 -3.78 9.58
C TRP A 14 13.56 -3.25 9.15
N LEU A 15 12.61 -3.13 10.09
CA LEU A 15 11.18 -3.02 9.80
C LEU A 15 10.76 -4.10 8.78
N LEU A 16 11.10 -5.34 9.12
CA LEU A 16 10.92 -6.55 8.34
C LEU A 16 9.43 -6.86 8.16
N SER A 17 9.09 -7.27 6.94
CA SER A 17 7.75 -7.77 6.63
C SER A 17 7.84 -8.96 5.67
N TRP A 18 6.86 -9.86 5.75
CA TRP A 18 6.75 -10.98 4.82
C TRP A 18 5.30 -11.25 4.44
N THR A 19 5.10 -11.99 3.35
CA THR A 19 3.79 -12.49 2.97
C THR A 19 3.89 -13.89 2.40
N LEU A 20 2.85 -14.68 2.66
CA LEU A 20 2.58 -15.91 1.93
C LEU A 20 1.24 -15.72 1.21
N ASN A 21 1.34 -15.65 -0.12
CA ASN A 21 0.16 -15.68 -0.98
C ASN A 21 -0.44 -17.10 -1.01
N ARG A 22 -1.51 -17.27 -1.80
CA ARG A 22 -2.09 -18.60 -2.05
C ARG A 22 -1.00 -19.49 -2.66
N GLN A 23 -0.83 -20.68 -2.10
CA GLN A 23 0.20 -21.62 -2.53
C GLN A 23 -0.41 -22.70 -3.44
N GLN A 24 0.31 -23.16 -4.45
CA GLN A 24 1.63 -22.67 -4.88
C GLN A 24 1.52 -21.38 -5.71
N GLN A 25 2.48 -20.47 -5.55
CA GLN A 25 2.49 -19.20 -6.30
C GLN A 25 2.98 -19.41 -7.75
N PHE A 26 3.85 -20.39 -7.97
CA PHE A 26 4.34 -20.77 -9.29
C PHE A 26 3.66 -22.07 -9.75
N ARG A 27 3.32 -22.14 -11.04
CA ARG A 27 2.54 -23.26 -11.61
C ARG A 27 3.19 -24.63 -11.40
N ASP A 28 4.51 -24.69 -11.50
CA ASP A 28 5.29 -25.94 -11.43
C ASP A 28 5.99 -26.13 -10.08
N GLN A 29 5.67 -25.31 -9.08
CA GLN A 29 6.22 -25.48 -7.72
C GLN A 29 5.65 -26.75 -7.08
N PRO A 30 6.49 -27.58 -6.42
CA PRO A 30 6.05 -28.76 -5.69
C PRO A 30 5.00 -28.45 -4.61
N LYS A 31 4.05 -29.38 -4.42
CA LYS A 31 2.87 -29.19 -3.55
C LYS A 31 3.19 -29.12 -2.05
N ASP A 32 4.34 -29.66 -1.68
CA ASP A 32 4.91 -29.71 -0.33
C ASP A 32 5.80 -28.49 -0.01
N GLN A 33 5.94 -27.54 -0.93
CA GLN A 33 6.75 -26.33 -0.75
C GLN A 33 5.89 -25.08 -0.56
N LEU A 34 6.40 -24.16 0.25
CA LEU A 34 5.87 -22.81 0.43
C LEU A 34 6.86 -21.80 -0.14
N CYS A 35 6.35 -20.78 -0.84
CA CYS A 35 7.13 -19.63 -1.26
C CYS A 35 6.77 -18.42 -0.39
N VAL A 36 7.77 -17.91 0.31
CA VAL A 36 7.68 -16.74 1.19
C VAL A 36 8.35 -15.56 0.49
N TRP A 37 7.67 -14.41 0.45
CA TRP A 37 8.30 -13.15 0.06
C TRP A 37 8.59 -12.32 1.30
N VAL A 38 9.83 -11.87 1.44
CA VAL A 38 10.35 -11.11 2.60
C VAL A 38 10.99 -9.83 2.09
N TYR A 39 10.78 -8.71 2.78
CA TYR A 39 11.46 -7.44 2.51
C TYR A 39 11.70 -6.63 3.78
N SER A 40 12.70 -5.75 3.75
CA SER A 40 12.92 -4.72 4.78
C SER A 40 12.60 -3.34 4.25
N LEU A 41 12.18 -2.44 5.14
CA LEU A 41 12.09 -1.02 4.81
C LEU A 41 13.40 -0.26 5.14
N PHE A 42 14.17 -0.75 6.11
CA PHE A 42 15.47 -0.19 6.47
C PHE A 42 16.60 -1.16 6.09
N SER A 43 17.29 -0.87 4.99
CA SER A 43 18.37 -1.72 4.46
C SER A 43 19.75 -1.46 5.06
N ASP A 44 19.89 -0.38 5.84
CA ASP A 44 21.15 0.13 6.40
C ASP A 44 21.32 -0.14 7.91
N LYS A 45 20.30 -0.69 8.58
CA LYS A 45 20.32 -0.98 10.02
C LYS A 45 20.80 -2.41 10.29
N PRO A 46 21.64 -2.65 11.30
CA PRO A 46 21.97 -4.00 11.71
C PRO A 46 20.71 -4.74 12.19
N GLY A 47 20.58 -6.03 11.83
CA GLY A 47 19.47 -6.88 12.28
C GLY A 47 19.53 -7.18 13.78
N ASP A 48 18.42 -7.70 14.30
CA ASP A 48 18.25 -8.06 15.70
C ASP A 48 18.91 -9.41 16.02
N TYR A 49 19.03 -10.33 15.06
CA TYR A 49 19.75 -11.59 15.18
C TYR A 49 21.10 -11.57 14.43
N VAL A 50 21.10 -11.26 13.12
CA VAL A 50 22.28 -11.37 12.23
C VAL A 50 23.32 -10.25 12.44
N LYS A 51 22.95 -9.17 13.14
CA LYS A 51 23.84 -8.02 13.46
C LYS A 51 24.51 -7.33 12.27
N LYS A 52 24.01 -7.55 11.05
CA LYS A 52 24.43 -6.88 9.81
C LYS A 52 23.28 -6.13 9.14
N PRO A 53 23.54 -5.07 8.36
CA PRO A 53 22.55 -4.51 7.45
C PRO A 53 22.03 -5.54 6.44
N MET A 54 20.72 -5.56 6.14
CA MET A 54 20.14 -6.54 5.20
C MET A 54 20.87 -6.54 3.85
N ARG A 55 21.32 -5.38 3.36
CA ARG A 55 22.04 -5.25 2.09
C ARG A 55 23.41 -5.96 2.05
N GLU A 56 23.92 -6.38 3.20
CA GLU A 56 25.20 -7.10 3.39
C GLU A 56 24.96 -8.58 3.77
N CYS A 57 23.71 -9.03 3.77
CA CYS A 57 23.33 -10.38 4.13
C CYS A 57 23.23 -11.31 2.91
N THR A 58 23.60 -12.57 3.11
CA THR A 58 23.24 -13.66 2.20
C THR A 58 21.74 -13.99 2.33
N GLY A 59 21.23 -14.82 1.44
CA GLY A 59 19.86 -15.34 1.57
C GLY A 59 19.64 -16.12 2.87
N GLU A 60 20.61 -16.96 3.24
CA GLU A 60 20.59 -17.73 4.49
C GLU A 60 20.48 -16.80 5.70
N GLU A 61 21.30 -15.76 5.77
CA GLU A 61 21.26 -14.78 6.86
C GLU A 61 19.93 -14.01 6.91
N ILE A 62 19.36 -13.62 5.77
CA ILE A 62 18.01 -13.02 5.73
C ILE A 62 16.96 -13.99 6.26
N CYS A 63 17.08 -15.28 5.91
CA CYS A 63 16.21 -16.33 6.45
C CYS A 63 16.36 -16.45 7.97
N GLN A 64 17.59 -16.47 8.49
CA GLN A 64 17.85 -16.55 9.93
C GLN A 64 17.18 -15.40 10.71
N GLU A 65 17.32 -14.16 10.24
CA GLU A 65 16.65 -13.00 10.86
C GLU A 65 15.13 -13.14 10.83
N TRP A 66 14.56 -13.61 9.71
CA TRP A 66 13.12 -13.86 9.63
C TRP A 66 12.66 -14.97 10.58
N LEU A 67 13.40 -16.10 10.65
CA LEU A 67 13.12 -17.21 11.57
C LEU A 67 13.15 -16.75 13.04
N TYR A 68 14.09 -15.88 13.39
CA TYR A 68 14.14 -15.24 14.71
C TYR A 68 12.85 -14.48 15.02
N HIS A 69 12.40 -13.62 14.10
CA HIS A 69 11.21 -12.79 14.31
C HIS A 69 9.88 -13.55 14.30
N ILE A 70 9.82 -14.74 13.69
CA ILE A 70 8.64 -15.62 13.80
C ILE A 70 8.69 -16.54 15.04
N GLY A 71 9.73 -16.43 15.87
CA GLY A 71 9.84 -17.12 17.15
C GLY A 71 10.41 -18.54 17.09
N VAL A 72 11.20 -18.87 16.07
CA VAL A 72 11.93 -20.15 16.02
C VAL A 72 12.95 -20.22 17.16
N PRO A 73 13.11 -21.36 17.85
CA PRO A 73 14.16 -21.53 18.87
C PRO A 73 15.54 -21.22 18.31
N VAL A 74 16.30 -20.36 19.01
CA VAL A 74 17.57 -19.80 18.52
C VAL A 74 18.58 -20.89 18.14
N ASP A 75 18.59 -22.01 18.84
CA ASP A 75 19.45 -23.17 18.59
C ASP A 75 19.11 -23.94 17.31
N GLN A 76 17.97 -23.67 16.67
CA GLN A 76 17.53 -24.30 15.42
C GLN A 76 17.61 -23.38 14.21
N ILE A 77 17.80 -22.07 14.41
CA ILE A 77 17.70 -21.06 13.34
C ILE A 77 18.72 -21.30 12.23
N GLU A 78 19.99 -21.49 12.58
CA GLU A 78 21.06 -21.66 11.59
C GLU A 78 20.84 -22.92 10.74
N ASP A 79 20.50 -24.05 11.36
CA ASP A 79 20.25 -25.31 10.66
C ASP A 79 19.03 -25.24 9.73
N LEU A 80 17.92 -24.67 10.21
CA LEU A 80 16.72 -24.50 9.40
C LEU A 80 16.95 -23.57 8.21
N ALA A 81 17.66 -22.47 8.41
CA ALA A 81 17.98 -21.52 7.35
C ALA A 81 18.89 -22.14 6.28
N ALA A 82 19.90 -22.91 6.69
CA ALA A 82 20.89 -23.50 5.78
C ALA A 82 20.38 -24.76 5.06
N ASN A 83 19.64 -25.62 5.77
CA ASN A 83 19.31 -26.97 5.31
C ASN A 83 17.83 -27.19 4.97
N SER A 84 16.93 -26.31 5.43
CA SER A 84 15.48 -26.46 5.24
C SER A 84 14.84 -25.35 4.40
N ALA A 85 15.61 -24.32 4.02
CA ALA A 85 15.14 -23.21 3.20
C ALA A 85 16.10 -22.93 2.04
N ASN A 86 15.57 -22.41 0.94
CA ASN A 86 16.36 -21.82 -0.13
C ASN A 86 15.90 -20.38 -0.32
N THR A 87 16.73 -19.43 0.10
CA THR A 87 16.40 -18.00 0.09
C THR A 87 17.28 -17.27 -0.92
N VAL A 88 16.65 -16.60 -1.88
CA VAL A 88 17.34 -15.88 -2.96
C VAL A 88 17.15 -14.39 -2.75
N PRO A 89 18.18 -13.63 -2.33
CA PRO A 89 18.08 -12.19 -2.16
C PRO A 89 18.07 -11.47 -3.52
N CYS A 90 17.41 -10.32 -3.59
CA CYS A 90 17.43 -9.45 -4.74
C CYS A 90 17.56 -7.99 -4.29
N MET A 91 18.65 -7.33 -4.69
CA MET A 91 18.86 -5.91 -4.44
C MET A 91 18.29 -5.09 -5.60
N MET A 92 17.38 -4.16 -5.31
CA MET A 92 16.71 -3.34 -6.30
C MET A 92 16.97 -1.86 -6.01
N PRO A 93 17.94 -1.21 -6.67
CA PRO A 93 18.35 0.15 -6.35
C PRO A 93 17.28 1.23 -6.62
N TYR A 94 16.23 0.89 -7.37
CA TYR A 94 15.17 1.84 -7.77
C TYR A 94 13.77 1.38 -7.36
N ILE A 95 13.65 0.43 -6.42
CA ILE A 95 12.33 -0.10 -6.03
C ILE A 95 11.42 0.98 -5.43
N ASP A 96 11.98 1.97 -4.74
CA ASP A 96 11.28 3.10 -4.11
C ASP A 96 11.28 4.37 -4.99
N ALA A 97 11.88 4.33 -6.18
CA ALA A 97 12.09 5.51 -7.02
C ALA A 97 10.80 6.22 -7.42
N PHE A 98 9.67 5.50 -7.48
CA PHE A 98 8.37 6.12 -7.76
C PHE A 98 7.94 7.12 -6.69
N PHE A 99 8.35 6.92 -5.43
CA PHE A 99 7.94 7.74 -4.29
C PHE A 99 8.91 8.87 -3.94
N MET A 100 9.94 9.09 -4.76
CA MET A 100 10.83 10.24 -4.59
C MET A 100 10.02 11.55 -4.67
N PRO A 101 10.29 12.54 -3.80
CA PRO A 101 9.68 13.85 -3.91
C PRO A 101 9.87 14.43 -5.30
N ARG A 102 8.82 15.05 -5.83
CA ARG A 102 8.78 15.57 -7.20
C ARG A 102 8.04 16.90 -7.26
N ALA A 103 8.34 17.68 -8.29
CA ALA A 103 7.59 18.86 -8.71
C ALA A 103 6.65 18.53 -9.89
N ALA A 104 5.72 19.44 -10.17
CA ALA A 104 4.98 19.41 -11.42
C ALA A 104 5.95 19.61 -12.60
N GLY A 105 5.85 18.76 -13.62
CA GLY A 105 6.76 18.76 -14.78
C GLY A 105 7.93 17.77 -14.70
N ASP A 106 8.24 17.19 -13.52
CA ASP A 106 9.29 16.17 -13.39
C ASP A 106 8.93 14.85 -14.10
N ARG A 107 7.63 14.59 -14.28
CA ARG A 107 7.09 13.50 -15.08
C ARG A 107 6.45 14.08 -16.34
N PRO A 108 6.72 13.52 -17.53
CA PRO A 108 6.07 13.97 -18.76
C PRO A 108 4.60 13.58 -18.77
N ASP A 109 3.75 14.43 -19.33
CA ASP A 109 2.37 14.05 -19.66
C ASP A 109 2.36 12.79 -20.53
N VAL A 110 1.32 11.96 -20.39
CA VAL A 110 1.17 10.72 -21.18
C VAL A 110 1.31 10.99 -22.68
N VAL A 111 0.65 12.03 -23.18
CA VAL A 111 0.85 12.57 -24.52
C VAL A 111 1.20 14.05 -24.38
N PRO A 112 2.48 14.43 -24.52
CA PRO A 112 2.89 15.82 -24.38
C PRO A 112 2.23 16.74 -25.41
N GLU A 113 2.09 18.03 -25.07
CA GLU A 113 1.56 19.03 -25.98
C GLU A 113 2.35 19.04 -27.31
N GLY A 114 1.63 18.96 -28.43
CA GLY A 114 2.21 18.92 -29.77
C GLY A 114 2.78 17.55 -30.20
N ALA A 115 2.71 16.52 -29.36
CA ALA A 115 3.10 15.17 -29.74
C ALA A 115 2.17 14.63 -30.86
N VAL A 116 2.77 14.08 -31.91
CA VAL A 116 2.04 13.58 -33.11
C VAL A 116 1.94 12.06 -33.11
N ASN A 117 3.00 11.36 -32.69
CA ASN A 117 3.13 9.91 -32.86
C ASN A 117 3.92 9.24 -31.72
N PHE A 118 4.03 9.89 -30.56
CA PHE A 118 4.72 9.32 -29.39
C PHE A 118 3.98 9.64 -28.10
N ALA A 119 4.21 8.79 -27.10
CA ALA A 119 3.62 8.89 -25.76
C ALA A 119 4.58 8.31 -24.72
N PHE A 120 4.42 8.72 -23.46
CA PHE A 120 5.05 8.11 -22.29
C PHE A 120 4.01 7.30 -21.52
N ILE A 121 4.34 6.07 -21.16
CA ILE A 121 3.46 5.17 -20.41
C ILE A 121 4.16 4.61 -19.18
N GLY A 122 3.38 4.12 -18.22
CA GLY A 122 3.88 3.55 -16.98
C GLY A 122 3.95 4.57 -15.83
N GLN A 123 4.58 4.14 -14.74
CA GLN A 123 4.53 4.81 -13.43
C GLN A 123 5.21 6.20 -13.40
N PHE A 124 6.11 6.46 -14.35
CA PHE A 124 6.82 7.73 -14.46
C PHE A 124 6.19 8.71 -15.46
N ALA A 125 5.05 8.38 -16.09
CA ALA A 125 4.24 9.34 -16.83
C ALA A 125 3.29 10.10 -15.89
N GLU A 126 2.82 11.28 -16.29
CA GLU A 126 1.89 12.11 -15.53
C GLU A 126 0.46 11.93 -16.05
N THR A 127 -0.43 11.53 -15.15
CA THR A 127 -1.89 11.60 -15.32
C THR A 127 -2.55 11.99 -13.99
N LYS A 128 -3.78 12.51 -14.06
CA LYS A 128 -4.48 13.15 -12.94
C LYS A 128 -4.98 12.12 -11.91
N ARG A 129 -4.87 12.47 -10.62
CA ARG A 129 -5.48 11.81 -9.44
C ARG A 129 -5.07 10.36 -9.15
N ASP A 130 -4.61 9.59 -10.12
CA ASP A 130 -4.32 8.16 -9.95
C ASP A 130 -3.02 7.93 -9.17
N THR A 131 -2.85 6.72 -8.62
CA THR A 131 -1.73 6.36 -7.75
C THR A 131 -0.75 5.40 -8.42
N ILE A 132 0.51 5.80 -8.42
CA ILE A 132 1.64 4.99 -8.85
C ILE A 132 1.91 3.79 -7.93
N PHE A 133 2.86 2.92 -8.30
CA PHE A 133 3.12 1.64 -7.63
C PHE A 133 1.88 0.71 -7.69
N THR A 134 1.06 0.86 -8.72
CA THR A 134 -0.12 0.03 -8.97
C THR A 134 -0.10 -0.43 -10.42
N THR A 135 -0.56 -1.66 -10.69
CA THR A 135 -0.73 -2.10 -12.08
C THR A 135 -1.74 -1.24 -12.83
N GLU A 136 -2.75 -0.73 -12.14
CA GLU A 136 -3.77 0.18 -12.67
C GLU A 136 -3.17 1.40 -13.36
N TYR A 137 -2.22 2.10 -12.73
CA TYR A 137 -1.59 3.30 -13.33
C TYR A 137 -0.90 3.00 -14.67
N SER A 138 -0.26 1.83 -14.79
CA SER A 138 0.37 1.40 -16.04
C SER A 138 -0.66 1.10 -17.13
N ILE A 139 -1.79 0.51 -16.76
CA ILE A 139 -2.90 0.24 -17.68
C ILE A 139 -3.56 1.56 -18.11
N ARG A 140 -3.83 2.46 -17.17
CA ARG A 140 -4.42 3.78 -17.42
C ARG A 140 -3.59 4.60 -18.39
N THR A 141 -2.30 4.79 -18.10
CA THR A 141 -1.40 5.57 -18.96
C THR A 141 -1.29 4.94 -20.36
N GLY A 142 -1.28 3.61 -20.46
CA GLY A 142 -1.38 2.91 -21.74
C GLY A 142 -2.70 3.18 -22.48
N MET A 143 -3.83 3.14 -21.78
CA MET A 143 -5.15 3.42 -22.36
C MET A 143 -5.27 4.87 -22.83
N GLU A 144 -4.86 5.83 -22.01
CA GLU A 144 -4.86 7.26 -22.32
C GLU A 144 -3.99 7.56 -23.55
N ALA A 145 -2.78 6.98 -23.62
CA ALA A 145 -1.88 7.12 -24.76
C ALA A 145 -2.52 6.64 -26.07
N VAL A 146 -3.04 5.40 -26.08
CA VAL A 146 -3.66 4.80 -27.27
C VAL A 146 -4.89 5.59 -27.69
N TYR A 147 -5.74 5.97 -26.74
CA TYR A 147 -7.00 6.67 -27.03
C TYR A 147 -6.75 8.05 -27.61
N THR A 148 -5.76 8.76 -27.06
CA THR A 148 -5.38 10.11 -27.51
C THR A 148 -4.72 10.06 -28.89
N LEU A 149 -3.71 9.22 -29.10
CA LEU A 149 -2.96 9.19 -30.36
C LEU A 149 -3.75 8.61 -31.54
N LEU A 150 -4.64 7.65 -31.29
CA LEU A 150 -5.43 7.01 -32.34
C LEU A 150 -6.85 7.59 -32.48
N ASN A 151 -7.18 8.65 -31.73
CA ASN A 151 -8.51 9.26 -31.71
C ASN A 151 -9.63 8.23 -31.49
N VAL A 152 -9.46 7.36 -30.49
CA VAL A 152 -10.47 6.35 -30.17
C VAL A 152 -11.70 7.06 -29.60
N ASP A 153 -12.84 6.95 -30.29
CA ASP A 153 -14.10 7.59 -29.89
C ASP A 153 -14.81 6.82 -28.77
N ARG A 154 -14.18 6.77 -27.59
CA ARG A 154 -14.70 6.15 -26.37
C ARG A 154 -14.07 6.81 -25.15
N GLY A 155 -14.85 6.98 -24.08
CA GLY A 155 -14.32 7.53 -22.82
C GLY A 155 -13.35 6.56 -22.13
N VAL A 156 -12.23 7.10 -21.64
CA VAL A 156 -11.38 6.44 -20.64
C VAL A 156 -12.05 6.61 -19.27
N PRO A 157 -12.23 5.54 -18.47
CA PRO A 157 -12.82 5.66 -17.14
C PRO A 157 -11.98 6.61 -16.27
N GLU A 158 -12.61 7.57 -15.59
CA GLU A 158 -11.89 8.40 -14.62
C GLU A 158 -11.43 7.56 -13.41
N VAL A 159 -10.52 8.12 -12.62
CA VAL A 159 -10.17 7.55 -11.31
C VAL A 159 -11.42 7.54 -10.43
N TRP A 160 -11.65 6.43 -9.72
CA TRP A 160 -12.80 6.28 -8.83
C TRP A 160 -12.99 7.50 -7.93
N GLY A 161 -14.21 8.04 -7.94
CA GLY A 161 -14.55 9.33 -7.32
C GLY A 161 -14.79 9.29 -5.81
N SER A 162 -14.27 8.31 -5.07
CA SER A 162 -14.56 8.15 -3.63
C SER A 162 -14.26 9.40 -2.80
N VAL A 163 -13.23 10.15 -3.17
CA VAL A 163 -12.88 11.43 -2.49
C VAL A 163 -13.94 12.52 -2.64
N TYR A 164 -14.89 12.35 -3.58
CA TYR A 164 -16.03 13.24 -3.81
C TYR A 164 -17.36 12.62 -3.36
N ASP A 165 -17.38 11.33 -2.99
CA ASP A 165 -18.57 10.67 -2.47
C ASP A 165 -18.69 10.92 -0.97
N ILE A 166 -19.71 11.68 -0.56
CA ILE A 166 -19.91 12.00 0.86
C ILE A 166 -20.05 10.74 1.73
N ARG A 167 -20.56 9.64 1.18
CA ARG A 167 -20.70 8.36 1.89
C ARG A 167 -19.35 7.79 2.27
N ASP A 168 -18.41 7.79 1.33
CA ASP A 168 -17.04 7.32 1.56
C ASP A 168 -16.31 8.24 2.55
N LEU A 169 -16.58 9.56 2.52
CA LEU A 169 -16.01 10.50 3.48
C LEU A 169 -16.55 10.30 4.91
N LEU A 170 -17.85 10.02 5.06
CA LEU A 170 -18.45 9.71 6.36
C LEU A 170 -17.93 8.38 6.91
N ASP A 171 -17.88 7.35 6.08
CA ASP A 171 -17.32 6.04 6.44
C ASP A 171 -15.84 6.15 6.85
N ALA A 172 -15.03 6.87 6.07
CA ALA A 172 -13.62 7.12 6.39
C ALA A 172 -13.46 7.86 7.72
N THR A 173 -14.32 8.84 8.01
CA THR A 173 -14.29 9.60 9.27
C THR A 173 -14.44 8.69 10.50
N VAL A 174 -15.33 7.70 10.41
CA VAL A 174 -15.58 6.75 11.51
C VAL A 174 -14.44 5.71 11.60
N LYS A 175 -13.98 5.19 10.46
CA LYS A 175 -12.86 4.23 10.42
C LYS A 175 -11.54 4.82 10.93
N LEU A 176 -11.24 6.08 10.61
CA LEU A 176 -10.08 6.80 11.14
C LEU A 176 -10.13 7.01 12.66
N ARG A 177 -11.30 6.78 13.27
CA ARG A 177 -11.54 6.94 14.70
C ARG A 177 -11.83 5.62 15.40
N ASP A 178 -11.32 4.51 14.86
CA ASP A 178 -11.49 3.16 15.39
C ASP A 178 -12.98 2.80 15.61
N GLY A 179 -13.86 3.27 14.73
CA GLY A 179 -15.30 3.02 14.80
C GLY A 179 -16.08 3.92 15.76
N LYS A 180 -15.44 4.89 16.41
CA LYS A 180 -16.10 5.80 17.37
C LYS A 180 -16.88 6.90 16.66
N LYS A 181 -17.94 7.38 17.30
CA LYS A 181 -18.81 8.46 16.80
C LYS A 181 -18.16 9.82 16.99
N VAL A 182 -18.45 10.79 16.13
CA VAL A 182 -17.87 12.15 16.20
C VAL A 182 -18.23 12.82 17.53
N THR A 183 -19.37 12.45 18.12
CA THR A 183 -19.78 12.87 19.46
C THR A 183 -18.81 12.46 20.58
N ASP A 184 -17.98 11.43 20.35
CA ASP A 184 -17.02 10.90 21.33
C ASP A 184 -15.65 11.60 21.25
N MET A 185 -15.48 12.58 20.36
CA MET A 185 -14.23 13.33 20.27
C MET A 185 -13.96 14.12 21.55
N GLU A 186 -12.69 14.19 21.94
CA GLU A 186 -12.26 15.15 22.93
C GLU A 186 -12.42 16.56 22.35
N MET A 187 -13.39 17.27 22.92
CA MET A 187 -13.80 18.59 22.47
C MET A 187 -13.88 19.52 23.68
N ASN A 188 -13.46 20.76 23.50
CA ASN A 188 -13.69 21.79 24.50
C ASN A 188 -15.20 22.14 24.59
N VAL A 189 -15.60 22.88 25.63
CA VAL A 189 -17.01 23.21 25.88
C VAL A 189 -17.67 23.93 24.69
N VAL A 190 -16.92 24.81 24.01
CA VAL A 190 -17.41 25.57 22.85
C VAL A 190 -17.69 24.63 21.67
N GLN A 191 -16.77 23.71 21.37
CA GLN A 191 -16.92 22.72 20.31
C GLN A 191 -18.08 21.76 20.60
N LYS A 192 -18.22 21.30 21.85
CA LYS A 192 -19.36 20.45 22.27
C LYS A 192 -20.69 21.16 22.08
N LEU A 193 -20.78 22.44 22.46
CA LEU A 193 -22.00 23.22 22.30
C LEU A 193 -22.32 23.46 20.82
N ALA A 194 -21.30 23.79 20.01
CA ALA A 194 -21.44 23.98 18.57
C ALA A 194 -21.90 22.69 17.87
N LEU A 195 -21.32 21.54 18.20
CA LEU A 195 -21.74 20.25 17.66
C LEU A 195 -23.19 19.94 18.06
N LYS A 196 -23.56 20.15 19.32
CA LYS A 196 -24.94 19.93 19.79
C LYS A 196 -25.94 20.80 19.02
N GLU A 197 -25.64 22.07 18.81
CA GLU A 197 -26.49 22.98 18.05
C GLU A 197 -26.56 22.61 16.56
N ALA A 198 -25.44 22.16 15.98
CA ALA A 198 -25.43 21.64 14.61
C ALA A 198 -26.29 20.38 14.48
N LEU A 199 -26.16 19.41 15.38
CA LEU A 199 -26.98 18.19 15.38
C LEU A 199 -28.46 18.50 15.54
N LYS A 200 -28.81 19.46 16.40
CA LYS A 200 -30.20 19.92 16.57
C LYS A 200 -30.78 20.51 15.27
N LYS A 201 -29.97 21.21 14.46
CA LYS A 201 -30.40 21.73 13.15
C LYS A 201 -30.55 20.64 12.09
N LEU A 202 -29.86 19.52 12.25
CA LEU A 202 -29.91 18.40 11.32
C LEU A 202 -31.03 17.41 11.67
N GLU A 203 -31.63 17.50 12.86
CA GLU A 203 -32.70 16.61 13.32
C GLU A 203 -33.86 16.55 12.32
N GLY A 204 -34.27 15.34 11.94
CA GLY A 204 -35.32 15.06 10.98
C GLY A 204 -34.92 15.16 9.50
N THR A 205 -33.66 15.47 9.19
CA THR A 205 -33.19 15.63 7.80
C THR A 205 -32.59 14.33 7.21
N GLU A 206 -32.45 14.28 5.88
CA GLU A 206 -31.70 13.20 5.21
C GLU A 206 -30.23 13.16 5.62
N ILE A 207 -29.65 14.31 5.99
CA ILE A 207 -28.28 14.38 6.49
C ILE A 207 -28.17 13.61 7.82
N GLU A 208 -29.12 13.79 8.73
CA GLU A 208 -29.13 13.02 9.98
C GLU A 208 -29.24 11.51 9.73
N LYS A 209 -30.08 11.10 8.76
CA LYS A 209 -30.19 9.67 8.39
C LYS A 209 -28.87 9.11 7.89
N LEU A 210 -28.18 9.82 6.99
CA LEU A 210 -26.86 9.43 6.50
C LEU A 210 -25.82 9.36 7.63
N LEU A 211 -25.80 10.35 8.52
CA LEU A 211 -24.87 10.36 9.66
C LEU A 211 -25.12 9.16 10.60
N LYS A 212 -26.38 8.77 10.82
CA LYS A 212 -26.73 7.57 11.62
C LYS A 212 -26.39 6.27 10.90
N GLU A 213 -26.69 6.18 9.60
CA GLU A 213 -26.41 5.00 8.76
C GLU A 213 -24.91 4.67 8.75
N TYR A 214 -24.07 5.69 8.62
CA TYR A 214 -22.61 5.56 8.65
C TYR A 214 -22.01 5.60 10.05
N ASN A 215 -22.82 5.54 11.11
CA ASN A 215 -22.40 5.54 12.52
C ASN A 215 -21.49 6.73 12.90
N VAL A 216 -21.71 7.88 12.27
CA VAL A 216 -21.00 9.13 12.57
C VAL A 216 -21.55 9.74 13.86
N ILE A 217 -22.85 9.59 14.12
CA ILE A 217 -23.57 10.08 15.32
C ILE A 217 -24.45 8.99 15.93
#